data_AF-A0A9D1DGE6-F1
#
_entry.id   AF-A0A9D1DGE6-F1
#
_cell.length_a   1.000
_cell.length_b   1.000
_cell.length_c   1.000
_cell.angle_alpha   90.00
_cell.angle_beta   90.00
_cell.angle_gamma   90.00
#
_symmetry.space_group_name_H-M   'P 1'
#
loop_
_entity.id
_entity.type
_entity.pdbx_description
1 polymer ?
#
loop_
_entity_poly.entity_id
_entity_poly.type
_entity_poly.pdbx_seq_one_letter_code
_entity_poly.pdbx_strand_id
1 'polypeptide(L)'
;MAKEKKVEQITDMEVDFAQWYTDICRKAELVEYASVKGFTILRPYGYAIWENMQRIMDGMFKETGHENVAMPVLIPESLLKKEGELVNGFAPEVAWVTEGGSEKLEERLAFRPTSETMFCDHWSNILQTYRELPMLYNQWCSVIRWEKTTRPFLRSREFWWQEGHTIHETA
;
A
#
# COMPACT_ATOMS: atom_id res chain seq x y z
N MET A 1 -46.45 3.81 1.33
CA MET A 1 -45.34 2.93 0.89
C MET A 1 -44.40 3.79 0.07
N ALA A 2 -43.21 4.09 0.58
CA ALA A 2 -42.20 4.77 -0.21
C ALA A 2 -41.81 3.84 -1.36
N LYS A 3 -42.08 4.24 -2.61
CA LYS A 3 -41.55 3.53 -3.78
C LYS A 3 -40.03 3.48 -3.60
N GLU A 4 -39.48 2.27 -3.44
CA GLU A 4 -38.05 2.03 -3.50
C GLU A 4 -37.54 2.61 -4.82
N LYS A 5 -36.88 3.78 -4.75
CA LYS A 5 -36.09 4.29 -5.86
C LYS A 5 -34.86 3.39 -5.95
N LYS A 6 -34.99 2.24 -6.62
CA LYS A 6 -33.82 1.54 -7.17
C LYS A 6 -33.16 2.54 -8.10
N VAL A 7 -31.94 2.98 -7.75
CA VAL A 7 -31.10 3.73 -8.67
C VAL A 7 -30.88 2.78 -9.85
N GLU A 8 -31.49 3.04 -11.01
CA GLU A 8 -31.49 2.14 -12.18
C GLU A 8 -30.07 1.76 -12.67
N GLN A 9 -29.04 2.43 -12.14
CA GLN A 9 -27.64 2.29 -12.49
C GLN A 9 -26.83 1.44 -11.50
N ILE A 10 -27.47 0.71 -10.58
CA ILE A 10 -26.82 -0.18 -9.60
C ILE A 10 -27.37 -1.59 -9.77
N THR A 11 -26.48 -2.55 -10.02
CA THR A 11 -26.82 -3.98 -10.12
C THR A 11 -27.40 -4.50 -8.81
N ASP A 12 -28.39 -5.40 -8.87
CA ASP A 12 -28.93 -6.00 -7.65
C ASP A 12 -27.88 -6.91 -6.98
N MET A 13 -27.74 -6.79 -5.66
CA MET A 13 -26.74 -7.50 -4.87
C MET A 13 -26.87 -9.02 -4.98
N GLU A 14 -28.12 -9.53 -5.05
CA GLU A 14 -28.42 -10.97 -5.16
C GLU A 14 -28.16 -11.53 -6.57
N VAL A 15 -28.06 -10.66 -7.57
CA VAL A 15 -27.84 -11.07 -8.98
C VAL A 15 -26.36 -11.14 -9.30
N ASP A 16 -25.62 -10.07 -8.98
CA ASP A 16 -24.17 -10.03 -9.14
C ASP A 16 -23.56 -9.12 -8.07
N PHE A 17 -23.12 -9.74 -6.98
CA PHE A 17 -22.48 -9.06 -5.86
C PHE A 17 -21.20 -8.31 -6.28
N ALA A 18 -20.44 -8.84 -7.23
CA ALA A 18 -19.18 -8.24 -7.66
C ALA A 18 -19.43 -6.93 -8.41
N GLN A 19 -20.41 -6.93 -9.29
CA GLN A 19 -20.82 -5.74 -10.02
C GLN A 19 -21.51 -4.74 -9.08
N TRP A 20 -22.43 -5.19 -8.23
CA TRP A 20 -23.08 -4.34 -7.21
C TRP A 20 -22.06 -3.58 -6.36
N TYR A 21 -21.04 -4.27 -5.82
CA TYR A 21 -20.01 -3.63 -5.00
C TYR A 21 -19.25 -2.55 -5.78
N THR A 22 -18.91 -2.85 -7.04
CA THR A 22 -18.22 -1.90 -7.93
C THR A 22 -19.08 -0.70 -8.26
N ASP A 23 -20.38 -0.93 -8.53
CA ASP A 23 -21.36 0.11 -8.81
C ASP A 23 -21.49 1.04 -7.59
N ILE A 24 -21.64 0.50 -6.38
CA ILE A 24 -21.72 1.30 -5.15
C ILE A 24 -20.47 2.16 -4.96
N CYS A 25 -19.28 1.57 -5.06
CA CYS A 25 -18.02 2.30 -4.87
C CYS A 25 -17.90 3.51 -5.82
N ARG A 26 -18.36 3.36 -7.07
CA ARG A 26 -18.28 4.42 -8.09
C ARG A 26 -19.42 5.42 -7.99
N LYS A 27 -20.66 4.94 -7.80
CA LYS A 27 -21.87 5.79 -7.74
C LYS A 27 -21.94 6.62 -6.47
N ALA A 28 -21.39 6.10 -5.37
CA ALA A 28 -21.20 6.88 -4.14
C ALA A 28 -20.01 7.85 -4.24
N GLU A 29 -19.34 7.96 -5.39
CA GLU A 29 -18.21 8.88 -5.59
C GLU A 29 -17.02 8.63 -4.64
N LEU A 30 -16.82 7.39 -4.23
CA LEU A 30 -15.69 7.01 -3.37
C LEU A 30 -14.40 6.86 -4.19
N VAL A 31 -14.51 6.26 -5.37
CA VAL A 31 -13.39 5.95 -6.26
C VAL A 31 -13.75 6.13 -7.73
N GLU A 32 -12.73 6.38 -8.53
CA GLU A 32 -12.79 6.36 -9.99
C GLU A 32 -11.66 5.49 -10.55
N TYR A 33 -11.87 4.86 -11.70
CA TYR A 33 -10.79 4.13 -12.37
C TYR A 33 -9.81 5.13 -12.99
N ALA A 34 -8.52 4.95 -12.72
CA ALA A 34 -7.49 5.71 -13.40
C ALA A 34 -7.35 5.22 -14.86
N SER A 35 -6.59 5.97 -15.67
CA SER A 35 -6.24 5.57 -17.04
C SER A 35 -5.37 4.30 -17.09
N VAL A 36 -4.71 3.95 -15.98
CA VAL A 36 -3.89 2.73 -15.86
C VAL A 36 -4.72 1.60 -15.28
N LYS A 37 -4.76 0.46 -15.98
CA LYS A 37 -5.50 -0.74 -15.54
C LYS A 37 -5.04 -1.17 -14.15
N GLY A 38 -6.01 -1.34 -13.24
CA GLY A 38 -5.80 -1.79 -11.87
C GLY A 38 -5.48 -0.68 -10.87
N PHE A 39 -5.41 0.58 -11.33
CA PHE A 39 -5.24 1.76 -10.50
C PHE A 39 -6.56 2.50 -10.36
N THR A 40 -6.76 3.13 -9.20
CA THR A 40 -7.96 3.88 -8.88
C THR A 40 -7.60 5.23 -8.28
N ILE A 41 -8.34 6.26 -8.64
CA ILE A 41 -8.30 7.56 -7.98
C ILE A 41 -9.24 7.48 -6.78
N LEU A 42 -8.71 7.71 -5.57
CA LEU A 42 -9.55 7.94 -4.39
C LEU A 42 -10.14 9.34 -4.50
N ARG A 43 -11.45 9.44 -4.69
CA ARG A 43 -12.17 10.71 -4.75
C ARG A 43 -12.29 11.31 -3.35
N PRO A 44 -12.62 12.61 -3.20
CA PRO A 44 -12.64 13.28 -1.89
C PRO A 44 -13.44 12.54 -0.81
N TYR A 45 -14.58 11.94 -1.16
CA TYR A 45 -15.38 11.21 -0.18
C TYR A 45 -14.72 9.90 0.27
N GLY A 46 -14.08 9.15 -0.65
CA GLY A 46 -13.31 7.96 -0.31
C GLY A 46 -12.03 8.30 0.47
N TYR A 47 -11.35 9.38 0.10
CA TYR A 47 -10.14 9.84 0.78
C TYR A 47 -10.43 10.36 2.19
N ALA A 48 -11.56 11.04 2.41
CA ALA A 48 -11.98 11.47 3.75
C ALA A 48 -12.15 10.29 4.73
N ILE A 49 -12.60 9.13 4.25
CA ILE A 49 -12.67 7.90 5.06
C ILE A 49 -11.25 7.45 5.44
N TRP A 50 -10.32 7.45 4.47
CA TRP A 50 -8.92 7.13 4.70
C TRP A 50 -8.25 8.09 5.70
N GLU A 51 -8.46 9.40 5.58
CA GLU A 51 -7.94 10.41 6.52
C GLU A 51 -8.46 10.18 7.95
N ASN A 52 -9.73 9.79 8.10
CA ASN A 52 -10.29 9.46 9.40
C ASN A 52 -9.65 8.20 10.00
N MET A 53 -9.45 7.15 9.20
CA MET A 53 -8.74 5.94 9.63
C MET A 53 -7.31 6.27 10.04
N GLN A 54 -6.59 7.03 9.21
CA GLN A 54 -5.23 7.47 9.47
C GLN A 54 -5.15 8.24 10.78
N ARG A 55 -5.98 9.26 10.99
CA ARG A 55 -5.97 10.07 12.22
C ARG A 55 -6.17 9.23 13.49
N ILE A 56 -7.11 8.29 13.45
CA ILE A 56 -7.43 7.44 14.61
C ILE A 56 -6.27 6.48 14.89
N MET A 57 -5.83 5.74 13.87
CA MET A 57 -4.76 4.74 14.03
C MET A 57 -3.42 5.40 14.37
N ASP A 58 -3.09 6.53 13.75
CA ASP A 58 -1.87 7.28 14.04
C ASP A 58 -1.83 7.78 15.50
N GLY A 59 -2.98 8.19 16.04
CA GLY A 59 -3.12 8.50 17.46
C GLY A 59 -2.79 7.29 18.34
N MET A 60 -3.36 6.12 18.03
CA MET A 60 -3.11 4.88 18.76
C MET A 60 -1.64 4.40 18.67
N PHE A 61 -1.00 4.57 17.52
CA PHE A 61 0.42 4.24 17.34
C PHE A 61 1.32 5.16 18.15
N LYS A 62 1.01 6.47 18.21
CA LYS A 62 1.75 7.43 19.04
C LYS A 62 1.59 7.17 20.53
N GLU A 63 0.39 6.77 20.98
CA GLU A 63 0.15 6.36 22.38
C GLU A 63 1.02 5.15 22.80
N THR A 64 1.45 4.34 21.83
CA THR A 64 2.31 3.17 22.06
C THR A 64 3.79 3.43 21.73
N GLY A 65 4.18 4.69 21.53
CA GLY A 65 5.57 5.09 21.33
C GLY A 65 6.11 4.90 19.91
N HIS A 66 5.25 4.63 18.92
CA HIS A 66 5.68 4.55 17.53
C HIS A 66 5.96 5.94 16.95
N GLU A 67 6.99 6.00 16.10
CA GLU A 67 7.39 7.19 15.37
C GLU A 67 7.17 7.01 13.88
N ASN A 68 6.62 8.03 13.23
CA ASN A 68 6.40 7.98 11.79
C ASN A 68 7.71 8.25 11.04
N VAL A 69 8.01 7.40 10.06
CA VAL A 69 9.11 7.55 9.12
C VAL A 69 8.58 7.50 7.68
N ALA A 70 9.44 7.83 6.71
CA ALA A 70 9.10 7.70 5.30
C ALA A 70 10.27 7.08 4.53
N MET A 71 10.11 5.83 4.12
CA MET A 71 11.07 5.18 3.23
C MET A 71 10.86 5.60 1.78
N PRO A 72 11.91 5.56 0.94
CA PRO A 72 11.79 5.76 -0.49
C PRO A 72 10.78 4.81 -1.16
N VAL A 73 10.23 5.23 -2.29
CA VAL A 73 9.28 4.42 -3.07
C VAL A 73 9.96 3.34 -3.91
N LEU A 74 11.27 3.49 -4.17
CA LEU A 74 12.06 2.60 -5.01
C LEU A 74 13.05 1.79 -4.18
N ILE A 75 13.14 0.49 -4.48
CA ILE A 75 14.05 -0.48 -3.86
C ILE A 75 15.03 -0.97 -4.95
N PRO A 76 16.36 -0.90 -4.75
CA PRO A 76 17.31 -1.53 -5.65
C PRO A 76 17.06 -3.04 -5.79
N GLU A 77 17.22 -3.60 -6.99
CA GLU A 77 17.06 -5.04 -7.20
C GLU A 77 17.99 -5.88 -6.30
N SER A 78 19.23 -5.45 -6.15
CA SER A 78 20.25 -6.05 -5.29
C SER A 78 19.80 -6.14 -3.84
N LEU A 79 19.12 -5.10 -3.36
CA LEU A 79 18.55 -5.07 -2.03
C LEU A 79 17.37 -6.05 -1.93
N LEU A 80 16.39 -5.96 -2.84
CA LEU A 80 15.21 -6.83 -2.85
C LEU A 80 15.57 -8.33 -2.97
N LYS A 81 16.65 -8.67 -3.68
CA LYS A 81 17.14 -10.06 -3.81
C LYS A 81 17.61 -10.65 -2.49
N LYS A 82 18.09 -9.84 -1.53
CA LYS A 82 18.46 -10.33 -0.19
C LYS A 82 17.25 -10.95 0.53
N GLU A 83 16.03 -10.50 0.21
CA GLU A 83 14.77 -11.05 0.72
C GLU A 83 14.31 -12.29 -0.08
N GLY A 84 14.52 -12.27 -1.40
CA GLY A 84 14.09 -13.33 -2.31
C GLY A 84 14.74 -14.69 -2.06
N GLU A 85 15.92 -14.74 -1.42
CA GLU A 85 16.54 -16.00 -0.95
C GLU A 85 15.74 -16.66 0.18
N LEU A 86 14.90 -15.90 0.90
CA LEU A 86 14.08 -16.36 2.02
C LEU A 86 12.61 -16.56 1.64
N VAL A 87 12.11 -15.85 0.62
CA VAL A 87 10.69 -15.87 0.23
C VAL A 87 10.53 -16.01 -1.30
N ASN A 88 10.14 -17.21 -1.76
CA ASN A 88 9.85 -17.52 -3.17
C ASN A 88 8.69 -16.71 -3.80
N GLY A 89 8.03 -15.84 -3.03
CA GLY A 89 6.71 -15.27 -3.35
C GLY A 89 6.69 -13.89 -4.01
N PHE A 90 7.74 -13.07 -3.90
CA PHE A 90 7.67 -11.66 -4.34
C PHE A 90 8.02 -11.43 -5.81
N ALA A 91 8.80 -12.31 -6.43
CA ALA A 91 9.30 -12.11 -7.80
C ALA A 91 8.23 -11.85 -8.89
N PRO A 92 7.03 -12.49 -8.89
CA PRO A 92 6.08 -12.32 -10.00
C PRO A 92 5.22 -11.06 -9.94
N GLU A 93 5.22 -10.29 -8.84
CA GLU A 93 4.27 -9.18 -8.63
C GLU A 93 4.91 -7.79 -8.49
N VAL A 94 6.21 -7.66 -8.81
CA VAL A 94 6.93 -6.38 -8.68
C VAL A 94 6.96 -5.61 -10.00
N ALA A 95 6.63 -4.31 -9.93
CA ALA A 95 6.82 -3.38 -11.04
C ALA A 95 8.23 -2.78 -11.02
N TRP A 96 8.84 -2.64 -12.20
CA TRP A 96 10.25 -2.24 -12.35
C TRP A 96 10.38 -0.91 -13.08
N VAL A 97 11.32 -0.09 -12.61
CA VAL A 97 11.88 1.06 -13.32
C VAL A 97 13.23 0.64 -13.88
N THR A 98 13.39 0.72 -15.19
CA THR A 98 14.63 0.36 -15.91
C THR A 98 15.32 1.55 -16.56
N GLU A 99 14.63 2.69 -16.65
CA GLU A 99 15.10 3.91 -17.28
C GLU A 99 14.82 5.09 -16.34
N GLY A 100 15.81 5.98 -16.21
CA GLY A 100 15.72 7.22 -15.45
C GLY A 100 15.96 8.40 -16.37
N GLY A 101 14.95 9.27 -16.52
CA GLY A 101 15.00 10.30 -17.56
C GLY A 101 15.00 9.65 -18.94
N SER A 102 16.10 9.78 -19.67
CA SER A 102 16.30 9.16 -21.00
C SER A 102 17.43 8.15 -21.03
N GLU A 103 17.99 7.80 -19.87
CA GLU A 103 19.12 6.88 -19.74
C GLU A 103 18.69 5.56 -19.10
N LYS A 104 19.31 4.47 -19.53
CA LYS A 104 19.12 3.17 -18.90
C LYS A 104 19.82 3.14 -17.54
N LEU A 105 19.13 2.66 -16.52
CA LEU A 105 19.71 2.53 -15.18
C LEU A 105 20.75 1.41 -15.14
N GLU A 106 21.80 1.58 -14.34
CA GLU A 106 22.82 0.56 -14.09
C GLU A 106 22.22 -0.69 -13.43
N GLU A 107 21.25 -0.47 -12.54
CA GLU A 107 20.44 -1.48 -11.89
C GLU A 107 18.96 -1.07 -11.97
N ARG A 108 18.07 -2.04 -12.21
CA ARG A 108 16.63 -1.78 -12.19
C ARG A 108 16.15 -1.57 -10.75
N LEU A 109 15.20 -0.65 -10.58
CA LEU A 109 14.62 -0.32 -9.29
C LEU A 109 13.19 -0.85 -9.23
N ALA A 110 12.86 -1.57 -8.17
CA ALA A 110 11.50 -2.03 -7.90
C ALA A 110 10.68 -0.90 -7.27
N PHE A 111 9.44 -0.72 -7.71
CA PHE A 111 8.47 -0.05 -6.83
C PHE A 111 8.22 -0.93 -5.62
N ARG A 112 8.24 -0.36 -4.42
CA ARG A 112 8.05 -1.13 -3.19
C ARG A 112 6.72 -1.92 -3.20
N PRO A 113 6.75 -3.26 -3.09
CA PRO A 113 5.56 -4.04 -2.78
C PRO A 113 5.27 -4.08 -1.27
N THR A 114 6.33 -3.84 -0.49
CA THR A 114 6.45 -3.77 0.97
C THR A 114 7.86 -3.24 1.31
N SER A 115 8.12 -2.81 2.54
CA SER A 115 9.36 -2.09 2.89
C SER A 115 10.34 -2.81 3.82
N GLU A 116 10.09 -4.07 4.19
CA GLU A 116 10.86 -4.88 5.15
C GLU A 116 12.36 -4.79 4.89
N THR A 117 12.78 -5.01 3.64
CA THR A 117 14.21 -4.99 3.29
C THR A 117 14.82 -3.59 3.39
N MET A 118 14.06 -2.53 3.11
CA MET A 118 14.53 -1.15 3.33
C MET A 118 14.68 -0.84 4.82
N PHE A 119 13.75 -1.31 5.66
CA PHE A 119 13.85 -1.15 7.12
C PHE A 119 15.06 -1.91 7.69
N CYS A 120 15.28 -3.15 7.26
CA CYS A 120 16.45 -3.94 7.66
C CYS A 120 17.77 -3.24 7.28
N ASP A 121 17.88 -2.72 6.05
CA ASP A 121 19.07 -1.98 5.60
C ASP A 121 19.25 -0.67 6.38
N HIS A 122 18.17 0.07 6.60
CA HIS A 122 18.19 1.29 7.39
C HIS A 122 18.65 1.05 8.83
N TRP A 123 18.06 0.08 9.54
CA TRP A 123 18.47 -0.25 10.90
C TRP A 123 19.89 -0.79 10.96
N SER A 124 20.34 -1.57 9.98
CA SER A 124 21.75 -2.00 9.92
C SER A 124 22.72 -0.83 9.86
N ASN A 125 22.29 0.34 9.37
CA ASN A 125 23.11 1.55 9.30
C ASN A 125 22.99 2.42 10.55
N ILE A 126 21.81 2.52 11.16
CA ILE A 126 21.56 3.47 12.27
C ILE A 126 21.61 2.85 13.67
N LEU A 127 21.31 1.56 13.80
CA LEU A 127 21.33 0.87 15.09
C LEU A 127 22.75 0.46 15.43
N GLN A 128 23.40 1.20 16.32
CA GLN A 128 24.79 1.00 16.74
C GLN A 128 24.89 0.38 18.12
N THR A 129 23.83 0.48 18.95
CA THR A 129 23.82 -0.08 20.31
C THR A 129 22.43 -0.54 20.74
N TYR A 130 22.38 -1.56 21.59
CA TYR A 130 21.12 -2.06 22.17
C TYR A 130 20.34 -0.98 22.94
N ARG A 131 20.99 0.10 23.39
CA ARG A 131 20.33 1.21 24.09
C ARG A 131 19.37 2.03 23.22
N GLU A 132 19.48 1.90 21.91
CA GLU A 132 18.59 2.55 20.94
C GLU A 132 17.32 1.72 20.69
N LEU A 133 17.24 0.51 21.25
CA LEU A 133 16.07 -0.35 21.17
C LEU A 133 15.08 -0.08 22.31
N PRO A 134 13.77 -0.25 22.08
CA PRO A 134 13.16 -0.63 20.80
C PRO A 134 13.06 0.55 19.81
N MET A 135 13.26 0.27 18.53
CA MET A 135 12.88 1.21 17.46
C MET A 135 11.50 0.83 16.95
N LEU A 136 10.52 1.71 17.16
CA LEU A 136 9.11 1.49 16.83
C LEU A 136 8.71 2.40 15.68
N TYR A 137 8.85 1.95 14.43
CA TYR A 137 8.57 2.78 13.27
C TYR A 137 7.26 2.44 12.60
N ASN A 138 6.57 3.46 12.11
CA ASN A 138 5.39 3.34 11.26
C ASN A 138 5.57 4.20 10.02
N GLN A 139 5.02 3.79 8.88
CA GLN A 139 4.92 4.67 7.72
C GLN A 139 3.54 4.59 7.07
N TRP A 140 3.04 5.76 6.66
CA TRP A 140 1.82 5.90 5.87
C TRP A 140 2.20 6.16 4.42
N CYS A 141 1.87 5.26 3.52
CA CYS A 141 2.39 5.34 2.16
C CYS A 141 1.53 4.54 1.16
N SER A 142 1.79 4.71 -0.14
CA SER A 142 1.29 3.78 -1.16
C SER A 142 2.35 2.75 -1.54
N VAL A 143 1.89 1.56 -1.93
CA VAL A 143 2.70 0.46 -2.44
C VAL A 143 2.14 -0.06 -3.76
N ILE A 144 2.99 -0.72 -4.55
CA ILE A 144 2.59 -1.30 -5.83
C ILE A 144 2.79 -2.81 -5.82
N ARG A 145 1.72 -3.54 -6.14
CA ARG A 145 1.71 -4.98 -6.38
C ARG A 145 1.03 -5.25 -7.72
N TRP A 146 1.69 -5.96 -8.62
CA TRP A 146 1.23 -6.14 -10.00
C TRP A 146 0.15 -7.22 -10.16
N GLU A 147 -0.96 -7.01 -9.44
CA GLU A 147 -2.09 -7.92 -9.34
C GLU A 147 -2.73 -8.22 -10.70
N LYS A 148 -3.11 -9.50 -10.88
CA LYS A 148 -3.78 -10.01 -12.09
C LYS A 148 -5.23 -9.55 -12.17
N THR A 149 -5.93 -9.63 -11.03
CA THR A 149 -7.35 -9.27 -10.90
C THR A 149 -7.48 -8.17 -9.86
N THR A 150 -8.24 -7.13 -10.18
CA THR A 150 -8.41 -5.97 -9.29
C THR A 150 -9.88 -5.69 -9.00
N ARG A 151 -10.15 -5.17 -7.81
CA ARG A 151 -11.45 -4.72 -7.33
C ARG A 151 -11.22 -3.53 -6.40
N PRO A 152 -11.96 -2.41 -6.57
CA PRO A 152 -11.70 -1.20 -5.79
C PRO A 152 -11.66 -1.46 -4.28
N PHE A 153 -10.68 -0.85 -3.61
CA PHE A 153 -10.34 -1.05 -2.18
C PHE A 153 -9.85 -2.45 -1.79
N LEU A 154 -10.49 -3.52 -2.27
CA LEU A 154 -10.19 -4.89 -1.84
C LEU A 154 -8.89 -5.43 -2.42
N ARG A 155 -8.58 -5.07 -3.68
CA ARG A 155 -7.35 -5.48 -4.38
C ARG A 155 -7.09 -4.55 -5.55
N SER A 156 -6.10 -3.68 -5.45
CA SER A 156 -5.67 -2.80 -6.54
C SER A 156 -4.17 -2.94 -6.76
N ARG A 157 -3.68 -2.46 -7.90
CA ARG A 157 -2.25 -2.50 -8.21
C ARG A 157 -1.44 -1.49 -7.43
N GLU A 158 -2.04 -0.34 -7.14
CA GLU A 158 -1.56 0.60 -6.14
C GLU A 158 -2.62 0.71 -5.05
N PHE A 159 -2.19 0.70 -3.79
CA PHE A 159 -3.07 0.97 -2.67
C PHE A 159 -2.32 1.72 -1.57
N TRP A 160 -3.08 2.50 -0.81
CA TRP A 160 -2.61 3.22 0.36
C TRP A 160 -2.72 2.31 1.58
N TRP A 161 -1.70 2.33 2.43
CA TRP A 161 -1.69 1.56 3.66
C TRP A 161 -0.87 2.25 4.75
N GLN A 162 -0.86 1.62 5.92
CA GLN A 162 0.22 1.77 6.87
C GLN A 162 1.03 0.48 6.88
N GLU A 163 2.33 0.60 7.16
CA GLU A 163 3.14 -0.54 7.58
C GLU A 163 4.00 -0.15 8.79
N GLY A 164 3.82 -0.91 9.88
CA GLY A 164 4.59 -0.81 11.11
C GLY A 164 5.72 -1.82 11.14
N HIS A 165 6.93 -1.35 11.45
CA HIS A 165 8.15 -2.14 11.52
C HIS A 165 8.85 -1.84 12.84
N THR A 166 9.07 -2.88 13.64
CA THR A 166 9.68 -2.74 14.97
C THR A 166 10.85 -3.69 15.15
N ILE A 167 11.90 -3.24 15.83
CA ILE A 167 13.02 -4.08 16.24
C ILE A 167 13.26 -3.93 17.75
N HIS A 168 13.49 -5.05 18.42
CA HIS A 168 13.54 -5.16 19.88
C HIS A 168 14.82 -5.90 20.31
N GLU A 169 15.27 -5.64 21.54
CA GLU A 169 16.42 -6.37 22.12
C GLU A 169 16.10 -7.85 22.36
N THR A 170 14.83 -8.15 22.68
CA THR A 170 14.34 -9.49 23.00
C THR A 170 13.06 -9.81 22.23
N ALA A 171 12.83 -11.10 22.00
CA ALA A 171 11.62 -11.63 21.35
C ALA A 171 10.36 -11.51 22.21
#